data_AF-A0A5S4TFC5-F1
#
_entry.id   AF-A0A5S4TFC5-F1
#
_cell.length_a   1.000
_cell.length_b   1.000
_cell.length_c   1.000
_cell.angle_alpha   90.00
_cell.angle_beta   90.00
_cell.angle_gamma   90.00
#
_symmetry.space_group_name_H-M   'P 1'
#
loop_
_entity.id
_entity.type
_entity.pdbx_description
1 polymer ?
#
loop_
_entity_poly.entity_id
_entity_poly.type
_entity_poly.pdbx_seq_one_letter_code
_entity_poly.pdbx_strand_id
1 'polypeptide(L)'
;GILAYYFKGKDEVLFGMVRYNNRLLMEDIIARMRAAQTSWARLEAIVEGNFPAAAFTRTIANAWLSVCSEAGTNPHYARLQKLFHQRLRSNLASVFGATFDMAQLREASAIIAALVDGLWLRKAVTDDIGRDEAVGLVFRGIRSLITPG
;
A
#
# COMPACT_ATOMS: atom_id res chain seq x y z
N GLY A 1 -26.20 -7.00 24.03
CA GLY A 1 -26.89 -6.01 23.20
C GLY A 1 -26.68 -6.32 21.74
N ILE A 2 -27.76 -6.47 20.97
CA ILE A 2 -27.75 -6.94 19.57
C ILE A 2 -26.91 -6.03 18.65
N LEU A 3 -26.73 -4.74 18.99
CA LEU A 3 -25.83 -3.82 18.29
C LEU A 3 -24.36 -4.29 18.26
N ALA A 4 -23.81 -4.78 19.38
CA ALA A 4 -22.42 -5.24 19.43
C ALA A 4 -22.15 -6.50 18.58
N TYR A 5 -23.19 -7.29 18.31
CA TYR A 5 -23.09 -8.50 17.47
C TYR A 5 -23.17 -8.15 15.97
N TYR A 6 -23.99 -7.16 15.59
CA TYR A 6 -24.05 -6.63 14.22
C TYR A 6 -22.77 -5.90 13.79
N PHE A 7 -22.11 -5.17 14.71
CA PHE A 7 -20.83 -4.53 14.41
C PHE A 7 -19.69 -5.56 14.26
N LYS A 8 -19.63 -6.59 15.12
CA LYS A 8 -18.65 -7.69 14.96
C LYS A 8 -18.71 -8.35 13.58
N GLY A 9 -19.92 -8.67 13.09
CA GLY A 9 -20.07 -9.30 11.78
C GLY A 9 -19.66 -8.38 10.62
N LYS A 10 -19.95 -7.07 10.71
CA LYS A 10 -19.56 -6.09 9.69
C LYS A 10 -18.05 -5.88 9.65
N ASP A 11 -17.41 -5.81 10.82
CA ASP A 11 -15.95 -5.68 10.94
C ASP A 11 -15.24 -6.93 10.41
N GLU A 12 -15.77 -8.13 10.66
CA GLU A 12 -15.22 -9.38 10.11
C GLU A 12 -15.35 -9.45 8.59
N VAL A 13 -16.47 -9.00 8.02
CA VAL A 13 -16.66 -8.92 6.57
C VAL A 13 -15.75 -7.87 5.95
N LEU A 14 -15.65 -6.68 6.54
CA LEU A 14 -14.73 -5.62 6.10
C LEU A 14 -13.28 -6.10 6.16
N PHE A 15 -12.89 -6.72 7.28
CA PHE A 15 -11.57 -7.31 7.46
C PHE A 15 -11.29 -8.38 6.40
N GLY A 16 -12.24 -9.28 6.18
CA GLY A 16 -12.15 -10.33 5.16
C GLY A 16 -11.95 -9.75 3.76
N MET A 17 -12.71 -8.72 3.40
CA MET A 17 -12.59 -8.02 2.13
C MET A 17 -11.23 -7.32 1.99
N VAL A 18 -10.79 -6.55 3.00
CA VAL A 18 -9.52 -5.82 2.93
C VAL A 18 -8.34 -6.80 2.91
N ARG A 19 -8.41 -7.90 3.66
CA ARG A 19 -7.42 -8.98 3.64
C ARG A 19 -7.38 -9.67 2.28
N TYR A 20 -8.54 -9.95 1.68
CA TYR A 20 -8.63 -10.56 0.35
C TYR A 20 -8.04 -9.62 -0.72
N ASN A 21 -8.41 -8.35 -0.69
CA ASN A 21 -7.85 -7.35 -1.60
C ASN A 21 -6.33 -7.24 -1.44
N ASN A 22 -5.84 -7.17 -0.19
CA ASN A 22 -4.41 -7.20 0.10
C ASN A 22 -3.71 -8.46 -0.44
N ARG A 23 -4.38 -9.62 -0.40
CA ARG A 23 -3.83 -10.84 -0.98
C ARG A 23 -3.72 -10.73 -2.51
N LEU A 24 -4.75 -10.25 -3.19
CA LEU A 24 -4.74 -10.06 -4.64
C LEU A 24 -3.65 -9.07 -5.08
N LEU A 25 -3.51 -7.95 -4.37
CA LEU A 25 -2.41 -6.99 -4.57
C LEU A 25 -1.05 -7.69 -4.53
N MET A 26 -0.85 -8.54 -3.52
CA MET A 26 0.42 -9.22 -3.35
C MET A 26 0.69 -10.28 -4.40
N GLU A 27 -0.34 -11.02 -4.81
CA GLU A 27 -0.21 -12.02 -5.88
C GLU A 27 0.19 -11.34 -7.20
N ASP A 28 -0.39 -10.18 -7.51
CA ASP A 28 -0.01 -9.36 -8.68
C ASP A 28 1.41 -8.80 -8.57
N ILE A 29 1.78 -8.21 -7.42
CA ILE A 29 3.15 -7.72 -7.17
C ILE A 29 4.16 -8.86 -7.34
N ILE A 30 3.91 -10.03 -6.74
CA ILE A 30 4.81 -11.19 -6.82
C ILE A 30 4.95 -11.67 -8.27
N ALA A 31 3.84 -11.76 -9.01
CA ALA A 31 3.87 -12.15 -10.42
C ALA A 31 4.71 -11.18 -11.26
N ARG A 32 4.50 -9.87 -11.11
CA ARG A 32 5.26 -8.84 -11.81
C ARG A 32 6.74 -8.81 -11.42
N MET A 33 7.03 -8.95 -10.12
CA MET A 33 8.41 -8.99 -9.61
C MET A 33 9.18 -10.23 -10.10
N ARG A 34 8.51 -11.35 -10.37
CA ARG A 34 9.14 -12.55 -10.96
C ARG A 34 9.50 -12.35 -12.44
N ALA A 35 8.70 -11.57 -13.17
CA ALA A 35 8.97 -11.26 -14.57
C ALA A 35 10.06 -10.16 -14.73
N ALA A 36 10.21 -9.29 -13.73
CA ALA A 36 11.13 -8.17 -13.76
C ALA A 36 12.61 -8.59 -13.76
N GLN A 37 13.34 -8.16 -14.79
CA GLN A 37 14.77 -8.47 -14.99
C GLN A 37 15.74 -7.40 -14.46
N THR A 38 15.23 -6.22 -14.09
CA THR A 38 16.05 -5.10 -13.62
C THR A 38 15.52 -4.56 -12.30
N SER A 39 16.37 -3.92 -11.49
CA SER A 39 15.94 -3.24 -10.26
C SER A 39 14.84 -2.21 -10.54
N TRP A 40 14.92 -1.52 -11.69
CA TRP A 40 13.89 -0.60 -12.13
C TRP A 40 12.56 -1.29 -12.47
N ALA A 41 12.58 -2.37 -13.25
CA ALA A 41 11.35 -3.13 -13.54
C ALA A 41 10.73 -3.74 -12.26
N ARG A 42 11.56 -4.10 -11.27
CA ARG A 42 11.08 -4.56 -9.95
C ARG A 42 10.41 -3.42 -9.20
N LEU A 43 10.99 -2.22 -9.23
CA LEU A 43 10.36 -1.03 -8.66
C LEU A 43 9.01 -0.76 -9.32
N GLU A 44 8.95 -0.80 -10.65
CA GLU A 44 7.71 -0.60 -11.38
C GLU A 44 6.65 -1.62 -10.97
N ALA A 45 7.01 -2.90 -10.89
CA ALA A 45 6.13 -3.95 -10.40
C ALA A 45 5.57 -3.67 -9.00
N ILE A 46 6.40 -3.15 -8.09
CA ILE A 46 6.00 -2.80 -6.73
C ILE A 46 5.03 -1.60 -6.75
N VAL A 47 5.38 -0.51 -7.46
CA VAL A 47 4.56 0.71 -7.50
C VAL A 47 3.21 0.43 -8.16
N GLU A 48 3.21 -0.17 -9.35
CA GLU A 48 2.00 -0.55 -10.10
C GLU A 48 1.08 -1.47 -9.29
N GLY A 49 1.66 -2.43 -8.59
CA GLY A 49 0.90 -3.38 -7.79
C GLY A 49 0.35 -2.81 -6.48
N ASN A 50 0.80 -1.63 -6.03
CA ASN A 50 0.13 -0.87 -4.96
C ASN A 50 -1.14 -0.16 -5.45
N PHE A 51 -1.31 -0.01 -6.78
CA PHE A 51 -2.45 0.64 -7.42
C PHE A 51 -3.02 -0.26 -8.54
N PRO A 52 -3.66 -1.38 -8.20
CA PRO A 52 -4.11 -2.36 -9.19
C PRO A 52 -5.19 -1.75 -10.09
N ALA A 53 -5.08 -1.94 -11.41
CA ALA A 53 -6.05 -1.38 -12.36
C ALA A 53 -7.49 -1.80 -12.08
N ALA A 54 -7.69 -3.08 -11.71
CA ALA A 54 -9.02 -3.63 -11.42
C ALA A 54 -9.56 -3.24 -10.02
N ALA A 55 -8.70 -2.71 -9.14
CA ALA A 55 -9.06 -2.51 -7.72
C ALA A 55 -8.75 -1.11 -7.17
N PHE A 56 -8.25 -0.17 -7.99
CA PHE A 56 -8.11 1.24 -7.62
C PHE A 56 -9.45 1.97 -7.73
N THR A 57 -10.39 1.57 -6.88
CA THR A 57 -11.77 2.08 -6.86
C THR A 57 -12.06 2.78 -5.55
N ARG A 58 -13.01 3.73 -5.56
CA ARG A 58 -13.47 4.42 -4.34
C ARG A 58 -13.95 3.45 -3.26
N THR A 59 -14.63 2.37 -3.63
CA THR A 59 -15.14 1.36 -2.70
C THR A 59 -14.01 0.67 -1.93
N ILE A 60 -12.95 0.26 -2.64
CA ILE A 60 -11.79 -0.39 -2.02
C ILE A 60 -10.99 0.62 -1.18
N ALA A 61 -10.88 1.86 -1.67
CA ALA A 61 -10.25 2.95 -0.94
C ALA A 61 -10.97 3.26 0.40
N ASN A 62 -12.31 3.31 0.39
CA ASN A 62 -13.11 3.48 1.60
C ASN A 62 -12.87 2.36 2.61
N ALA A 63 -12.76 1.13 2.13
CA ALA A 63 -12.48 -0.02 2.99
C ALA A 63 -11.10 0.07 3.63
N TRP A 64 -10.08 0.50 2.86
CA TRP A 64 -8.75 0.77 3.40
C TRP A 64 -8.80 1.88 4.45
N LEU A 65 -9.51 2.98 4.19
CA LEU A 65 -9.67 4.08 5.14
C LEU A 65 -10.33 3.64 6.45
N SER A 66 -11.37 2.81 6.40
CA SER A 66 -12.01 2.26 7.60
C SER A 66 -11.06 1.38 8.43
N VAL A 67 -10.20 0.60 7.76
CA VAL A 67 -9.14 -0.16 8.45
C VAL A 67 -8.08 0.78 9.05
N CYS A 68 -7.78 1.87 8.35
CA CYS A 68 -6.87 2.91 8.84
C CYS A 68 -7.36 3.58 10.12
N SER A 69 -8.62 3.99 10.15
CA SER A 69 -9.21 4.70 11.31
C SER A 69 -9.29 3.81 12.56
N GLU A 70 -9.54 2.52 12.40
CA GLU A 70 -9.78 1.58 13.51
C GLU A 70 -8.53 0.81 13.97
N ALA A 71 -7.38 0.99 13.32
CA ALA A 71 -6.18 0.22 13.69
C ALA A 71 -5.60 0.57 15.06
N GLY A 72 -5.89 1.75 15.61
CA GLY A 72 -5.47 2.11 16.98
C GLY A 72 -6.16 1.27 18.07
N THR A 73 -7.35 0.75 17.78
CA THR A 73 -8.22 0.05 18.73
C THR A 73 -8.42 -1.42 18.38
N ASN A 74 -8.22 -1.81 17.11
CA ASN A 74 -8.39 -3.17 16.62
C ASN A 74 -7.04 -3.84 16.26
N PRO A 75 -6.59 -4.85 17.03
CA PRO A 75 -5.32 -5.54 16.79
C PRO A 75 -5.21 -6.24 15.42
N HIS A 76 -6.33 -6.67 14.83
CA HIS A 76 -6.33 -7.30 13.51
C HIS A 76 -6.02 -6.31 12.40
N TYR A 77 -6.60 -5.11 12.49
CA TYR A 77 -6.33 -4.00 11.57
C TYR A 77 -4.90 -3.47 11.74
N ALA A 78 -4.43 -3.29 12.98
CA ALA A 78 -3.04 -2.94 13.27
C ALA A 78 -2.06 -3.93 12.64
N ARG A 79 -2.33 -5.24 12.77
CA ARG A 79 -1.51 -6.28 12.17
C ARG A 79 -1.50 -6.20 10.64
N LEU A 80 -2.63 -5.90 10.02
CA LEU A 80 -2.74 -5.79 8.56
C LEU A 80 -1.90 -4.62 8.03
N GLN A 81 -2.00 -3.43 8.62
CA GLN A 81 -1.17 -2.28 8.25
C GLN A 81 0.31 -2.56 8.45
N LYS A 82 0.68 -3.14 9.59
CA LYS A 82 2.07 -3.52 9.87
C LYS A 82 2.63 -4.44 8.80
N LEU A 83 1.86 -5.44 8.34
CA LEU A 83 2.29 -6.33 7.26
C LEU A 83 2.46 -5.59 5.94
N PHE A 84 1.56 -4.67 5.60
CA PHE A 84 1.65 -3.84 4.41
C PHE A 84 2.93 -2.99 4.40
N HIS A 85 3.17 -2.21 5.47
CA HIS A 85 4.37 -1.37 5.57
C HIS A 85 5.67 -2.18 5.64
N GLN A 86 5.67 -3.33 6.32
CA GLN A 86 6.84 -4.22 6.32
C GLN A 86 7.16 -4.75 4.93
N ARG A 87 6.15 -5.12 4.15
CA ARG A 87 6.31 -5.58 2.77
C ARG A 87 6.82 -4.49 1.86
N LEU A 88 6.24 -3.29 1.94
CA LEU A 88 6.73 -2.13 1.19
C LEU A 88 8.22 -1.89 1.48
N ARG A 89 8.62 -1.92 2.75
CA ARG A 89 10.03 -1.79 3.15
C ARG A 89 10.90 -2.91 2.58
N SER A 90 10.49 -4.18 2.68
CA SER A 90 11.24 -5.30 2.11
C SER A 90 11.36 -5.21 0.58
N ASN A 91 10.31 -4.75 -0.09
CA ASN A 91 10.28 -4.54 -1.52
C ASN A 91 11.26 -3.45 -1.94
N LEU A 92 11.24 -2.29 -1.26
CA LEU A 92 12.21 -1.21 -1.47
C LEU A 92 13.64 -1.66 -1.16
N ALA A 93 13.85 -2.45 -0.10
CA ALA A 93 15.15 -3.02 0.23
C ALA A 93 15.70 -3.90 -0.90
N SER A 94 14.83 -4.67 -1.55
CA SER A 94 15.23 -5.54 -2.66
C SER A 94 15.65 -4.77 -3.92
N VAL A 95 15.25 -3.50 -4.04
CA VAL A 95 15.59 -2.62 -5.17
C VAL A 95 16.79 -1.74 -4.83
N PHE A 96 16.80 -1.16 -3.63
CA PHE A 96 17.75 -0.10 -3.24
C PHE A 96 18.78 -0.54 -2.20
N GLY A 97 18.76 -1.79 -1.71
CA GLY A 97 19.64 -2.24 -0.62
C GLY A 97 21.13 -2.21 -0.94
N ALA A 98 21.53 -2.11 -2.21
CA ALA A 98 22.92 -1.91 -2.61
C ALA A 98 23.35 -0.43 -2.59
N THR A 99 22.41 0.50 -2.57
CA THR A 99 22.65 1.95 -2.68
C THR A 99 22.31 2.69 -1.39
N PHE A 100 21.27 2.23 -0.68
CA PHE A 100 20.77 2.87 0.54
C PHE A 100 21.30 2.13 1.76
N ASP A 101 21.74 2.88 2.77
CA ASP A 101 21.94 2.32 4.10
C ASP A 101 20.60 2.01 4.78
N MET A 102 20.65 1.35 5.95
CA MET A 102 19.46 0.96 6.69
C MET A 102 18.63 2.15 7.20
N ALA A 103 19.25 3.31 7.44
CA ALA A 103 18.54 4.51 7.88
C ALA A 103 17.78 5.15 6.71
N GLN A 104 18.45 5.33 5.57
CA GLN A 104 17.87 5.82 4.32
C GLN A 104 16.73 4.93 3.85
N LEU A 105 16.91 3.61 3.91
CA LEU A 105 15.86 2.66 3.52
C LEU A 105 14.63 2.78 4.43
N ARG A 106 14.82 2.93 5.74
CA ARG A 106 13.74 3.10 6.70
C ARG A 106 13.00 4.42 6.45
N GLU A 107 13.72 5.50 6.23
CA GLU A 107 13.16 6.83 5.93
C GLU A 107 12.38 6.80 4.62
N ALA A 108 12.99 6.34 3.53
CA ALA A 108 12.35 6.22 2.23
C ALA A 108 11.09 5.35 2.31
N SER A 109 11.14 4.22 3.03
CA SER A 109 9.97 3.36 3.21
C SER A 109 8.84 4.05 3.95
N ALA A 110 9.15 4.88 4.96
CA ALA A 110 8.14 5.64 5.69
C ALA A 110 7.52 6.74 4.83
N ILE A 111 8.33 7.46 4.06
CA ILE A 111 7.86 8.51 3.14
C ILE A 111 6.95 7.92 2.05
N ILE A 112 7.37 6.82 1.42
CA ILE A 112 6.58 6.16 0.38
C ILE A 112 5.31 5.53 0.96
N ALA A 113 5.36 4.94 2.16
CA ALA A 113 4.16 4.46 2.84
C ALA A 113 3.14 5.58 3.05
N ALA A 114 3.58 6.71 3.60
CA ALA A 114 2.72 7.86 3.83
C ALA A 114 2.12 8.42 2.52
N LEU A 115 2.91 8.44 1.44
CA LEU A 115 2.43 8.87 0.12
C LEU A 115 1.38 7.91 -0.43
N VAL A 116 1.62 6.59 -0.39
CA VAL A 116 0.66 5.58 -0.86
C VAL A 116 -0.64 5.65 -0.05
N ASP A 117 -0.55 5.70 1.28
CA ASP A 117 -1.71 5.82 2.16
C ASP A 117 -2.50 7.11 1.89
N GLY A 118 -1.80 8.24 1.68
CA GLY A 118 -2.42 9.52 1.32
C GLY A 118 -3.14 9.50 -0.03
N LEU A 119 -2.60 8.79 -1.03
CA LEU A 119 -3.25 8.63 -2.35
C LEU A 119 -4.51 7.78 -2.25
N TRP A 120 -4.49 6.70 -1.47
CA TRP A 120 -5.68 5.91 -1.17
C TRP A 120 -6.72 6.71 -0.37
N LEU A 121 -6.29 7.55 0.58
CA LEU A 121 -7.17 8.46 1.31
C LEU A 121 -7.86 9.45 0.36
N ARG A 122 -7.11 10.09 -0.55
CA ARG A 122 -7.71 10.97 -1.56
C ARG A 122 -8.70 10.22 -2.44
N LYS A 123 -8.36 9.00 -2.89
CA LYS A 123 -9.27 8.15 -3.65
C LYS A 123 -10.58 7.86 -2.90
N ALA A 124 -10.50 7.66 -1.58
CA ALA A 124 -11.66 7.41 -0.72
C ALA A 124 -12.51 8.66 -0.49
N VAL A 125 -11.89 9.80 -0.19
CA VAL A 125 -12.59 11.00 0.28
C VAL A 125 -13.05 11.88 -0.88
N THR A 126 -12.13 12.28 -1.75
CA THR A 126 -12.39 13.23 -2.85
C THR A 126 -12.63 12.52 -4.17
N ASP A 127 -12.01 11.34 -4.39
CA ASP A 127 -12.06 10.58 -5.65
C ASP A 127 -11.59 11.41 -6.87
N ASP A 128 -10.71 12.37 -6.61
CA ASP A 128 -10.14 13.31 -7.58
C ASP A 128 -8.81 12.81 -8.18
N ILE A 129 -8.28 11.70 -7.65
CA ILE A 129 -7.00 11.13 -8.07
C ILE A 129 -7.22 9.93 -9.01
N GLY A 130 -6.64 10.04 -10.21
CA GLY A 130 -6.58 8.94 -11.18
C GLY A 130 -5.48 7.93 -10.82
N ARG A 131 -5.63 6.69 -11.29
CA ARG A 131 -4.64 5.63 -11.06
C ARG A 131 -3.25 6.02 -11.59
N ASP A 132 -3.19 6.43 -12.85
CA ASP A 132 -1.92 6.73 -13.52
C ASP A 132 -1.24 7.95 -12.89
N GLU A 133 -2.04 8.91 -12.39
CA GLU A 133 -1.53 10.03 -11.62
C GLU A 133 -0.95 9.57 -10.27
N ALA A 134 -1.63 8.69 -9.54
CA ALA A 134 -1.14 8.12 -8.29
C ALA A 134 0.18 7.37 -8.47
N VAL A 135 0.24 6.49 -9.48
CA VAL A 135 1.46 5.77 -9.87
C VAL A 135 2.60 6.75 -10.21
N GLY A 136 2.31 7.76 -11.04
CA GLY A 136 3.28 8.77 -11.43
C GLY A 136 3.82 9.60 -10.27
N LEU A 137 2.96 9.94 -9.29
CA LEU A 137 3.38 10.64 -8.07
C LEU A 137 4.33 9.80 -7.23
N VAL A 138 4.06 8.50 -7.07
CA VAL A 138 4.96 7.62 -6.32
C VAL A 138 6.31 7.48 -7.00
N PHE A 139 6.37 7.31 -8.33
CA PHE A 139 7.65 7.30 -9.05
C PHE A 139 8.44 8.59 -8.89
N ARG A 140 7.77 9.75 -8.98
CA ARG A 140 8.42 11.05 -8.77
C ARG A 140 8.98 11.17 -7.35
N GLY A 141 8.20 10.76 -6.35
CA GLY A 141 8.64 10.75 -4.94
C GLY A 141 9.84 9.83 -4.71
N ILE A 142 9.83 8.64 -5.30
CA ILE A 142 10.97 7.71 -5.22
C ILE A 142 12.20 8.30 -5.90
N ARG A 143 12.05 8.90 -7.08
CA ARG A 143 13.16 9.54 -7.80
C ARG A 143 13.80 10.67 -7.00
N SER A 144 13.00 11.51 -6.33
CA SER A 144 13.52 12.59 -5.48
C SER A 144 14.30 12.09 -4.27
N LEU A 145 14.05 10.85 -3.81
CA LEU A 145 14.80 10.24 -2.71
C LEU A 145 16.13 9.61 -3.18
N ILE A 146 16.23 9.24 -4.46
CA ILE A 146 17.42 8.57 -5.02
C ILE A 146 18.43 9.55 -5.59
N THR A 147 17.98 10.67 -6.15
CA THR A 147 18.88 11.70 -6.71
C THR A 147 19.10 12.76 -5.64
N PRO A 148 20.26 12.80 -4.96
CA PRO A 148 20.60 13.97 -4.17
C PRO A 148 20.76 15.14 -5.13
N GLY A 149 20.23 16.30 -4.76
CA GLY A 149 20.53 17.56 -5.45
C GLY A 149 22.02 17.87 -5.43
#